data_AF-A0A353ZBG8-F1
#
_entry.id   AF-A0A353ZBG8-F1
#
_cell.length_a   1.000
_cell.length_b   1.000
_cell.length_c   1.000
_cell.angle_alpha   90.00
_cell.angle_beta   90.00
_cell.angle_gamma   90.00
#
_symmetry.space_group_name_H-M   'P 1'
#
loop_
_entity.id
_entity.type
_entity.pdbx_description
1 polymer ?
#
loop_
_entity_poly.entity_id
_entity_poly.type
_entity_poly.pdbx_seq_one_letter_code
_entity_poly.pdbx_strand_id
1 'polypeptide(L)'
;MSLKPRLVVVDHSTETADVLQAVFAPRGVTVERHRGLSRRSGAPRDAEVFVLDDETIDFNALPTTAADLPANRVVLGTPHPAVNETANYLPKPFQYEELIRVVETLLAERELNKSVAPERRAA
;
A
#
# COMPACT_ATOMS: atom_id res chain seq x y z
N MET A 1 1.69 2.73 -23.04
CA MET A 1 1.00 3.66 -22.11
C MET A 1 1.45 3.29 -20.70
N SER A 2 2.33 4.08 -20.06
CA SER A 2 2.72 3.81 -18.67
C SER A 2 1.55 4.12 -17.76
N LEU A 3 0.99 3.08 -17.15
CA LEU A 3 0.05 3.21 -16.04
C LEU A 3 0.76 3.97 -14.92
N LYS A 4 0.23 5.13 -14.54
CA LYS A 4 0.76 5.90 -13.41
C LYS A 4 0.60 5.06 -12.14
N PRO A 5 1.66 4.93 -11.32
CA PRO A 5 1.57 4.21 -10.06
C PRO A 5 0.49 4.80 -9.15
N ARG A 6 -0.30 3.94 -8.52
CA ARG A 6 -1.38 4.32 -7.61
C ARG A 6 -1.04 3.87 -6.18
N LEU A 7 -1.07 4.81 -5.25
CA LEU A 7 -0.83 4.61 -3.82
C LEU A 7 -2.16 4.81 -3.08
N VAL A 8 -2.56 3.83 -2.29
CA VAL A 8 -3.78 3.93 -1.48
C VAL A 8 -3.41 4.04 -0.01
N VAL A 9 -3.93 5.06 0.65
CA VAL A 9 -3.68 5.33 2.07
C VAL A 9 -4.99 5.13 2.83
N VAL A 10 -4.99 4.21 3.76
CA VAL A 10 -6.10 3.89 4.64
C VAL A 10 -5.72 4.35 6.03
N ASP A 11 -6.18 5.55 6.39
CA ASP A 11 -5.81 6.23 7.62
C ASP A 11 -7.02 7.02 8.18
N HIS A 12 -7.07 7.20 9.50
CA HIS A 12 -7.99 8.06 10.23
C HIS A 12 -7.55 9.52 10.08
N SER A 13 -6.24 9.78 10.09
CA SER A 13 -5.68 11.11 9.86
C SER A 13 -5.64 11.46 8.36
N THR A 14 -5.68 12.75 8.05
CA THR A 14 -5.37 13.23 6.68
C THR A 14 -3.87 13.37 6.48
N GLU A 15 -3.12 13.51 7.57
CA GLU A 15 -1.73 13.92 7.59
C GLU A 15 -0.84 12.99 6.76
N THR A 16 -0.95 11.67 6.98
CA THR A 16 -0.20 10.67 6.22
C THR A 16 -0.48 10.75 4.72
N ALA A 17 -1.74 10.93 4.34
CA ALA A 17 -2.12 11.03 2.94
C ALA A 17 -1.61 12.34 2.31
N ASP A 18 -1.69 13.46 3.04
CA ASP A 18 -1.24 14.77 2.58
C ASP A 18 0.29 14.79 2.37
N VAL A 19 1.06 14.20 3.31
CA VAL A 19 2.52 14.06 3.19
C VAL A 19 2.89 13.19 1.99
N LEU A 20 2.26 12.02 1.86
CA LEU A 20 2.52 11.13 0.74
C LEU A 20 2.12 11.77 -0.59
N GLN A 21 1.01 12.50 -0.64
CA GLN A 21 0.59 13.23 -1.82
C GLN A 21 1.60 14.32 -2.20
N ALA A 22 2.09 15.11 -1.24
CA ALA A 22 3.09 16.14 -1.50
C ALA A 22 4.41 15.57 -2.05
N VAL A 23 4.81 14.38 -1.60
CA VAL A 23 6.08 13.74 -2.00
C VAL A 23 5.94 12.99 -3.33
N PHE A 24 4.84 12.27 -3.53
CA PHE A 24 4.68 11.34 -4.65
C PHE A 24 3.87 11.91 -5.84
N ALA A 25 2.99 12.89 -5.64
CA ALA A 25 2.28 13.52 -6.75
C ALA A 25 3.21 14.22 -7.77
N PRO A 26 4.28 14.95 -7.36
CA PRO A 26 5.25 15.52 -8.30
C PRO A 26 5.98 14.47 -9.14
N ARG A 27 6.02 13.22 -8.66
CA ARG A 27 6.65 12.07 -9.33
C ARG A 27 5.67 11.30 -10.23
N GLY A 28 4.44 11.79 -10.37
CA GLY A 28 3.41 11.19 -11.21
C GLY A 28 2.68 10.00 -10.58
N VAL A 29 2.83 9.77 -9.27
CA VAL A 29 2.06 8.78 -8.52
C VAL A 29 0.72 9.39 -8.12
N THR A 30 -0.36 8.63 -8.25
CA THR A 30 -1.69 9.04 -7.79
C THR A 30 -1.91 8.53 -6.36
N VAL A 31 -2.12 9.43 -5.41
CA VAL A 31 -2.40 9.07 -4.01
C VAL A 31 -3.91 9.16 -3.77
N GLU A 32 -4.51 8.07 -3.29
CA GLU A 32 -5.94 7.97 -3.00
C GLU A 32 -6.13 7.63 -1.52
N ARG A 33 -6.91 8.46 -0.81
CA ARG A 33 -7.17 8.29 0.62
C ARG A 33 -8.51 7.62 0.86
N HIS A 34 -8.53 6.60 1.70
CA HIS A 34 -9.74 5.93 2.17
C HIS A 34 -9.85 6.00 3.69
N ARG A 35 -11.04 6.34 4.19
CA ARG A 35 -11.34 6.34 5.61
C ARG A 35 -11.81 4.94 6.03
N GLY A 36 -10.85 4.05 6.28
CA GLY A 36 -11.08 2.65 6.66
C GLY A 36 -11.36 1.72 5.48
N LEU A 37 -11.00 0.43 5.64
CA LEU A 37 -11.25 -0.61 4.64
C LEU A 37 -12.48 -1.44 5.05
N SER A 38 -13.63 -1.19 4.43
CA SER A 38 -14.83 -1.99 4.64
C SER A 38 -14.99 -3.05 3.54
N ARG A 39 -15.45 -4.26 3.88
CA ARG A 39 -15.72 -5.38 2.92
C ARG A 39 -16.50 -4.97 1.66
N ARG A 40 -17.31 -3.90 1.73
CA ARG A 40 -18.12 -3.39 0.63
C ARG A 40 -17.39 -2.49 -0.36
N SER A 41 -16.28 -1.86 0.05
CA SER A 41 -15.59 -0.91 -0.82
C SER A 41 -14.71 -1.61 -1.86
N GLY A 42 -14.26 -2.84 -1.56
CA GLY A 42 -13.20 -3.51 -2.32
C GLY A 42 -11.90 -2.72 -2.25
N ALA A 43 -10.77 -3.36 -1.92
CA ALA A 43 -9.49 -2.69 -2.17
C ALA A 43 -9.42 -2.45 -3.69
N PRO A 44 -9.15 -1.21 -4.16
CA PRO A 44 -8.99 -0.96 -5.59
C PRO A 44 -7.88 -1.88 -6.10
N ARG A 45 -8.24 -2.87 -6.93
CA ARG A 45 -7.31 -3.91 -7.41
C ARG A 45 -6.17 -3.35 -8.25
N ASP A 46 -6.28 -2.08 -8.65
CA ASP A 46 -5.31 -1.36 -9.47
C ASP A 46 -4.31 -0.52 -8.65
N ALA A 47 -4.42 -0.52 -7.31
CA ALA A 47 -3.44 0.15 -6.47
C ALA A 47 -2.17 -0.71 -6.32
N GLU A 48 -1.03 -0.06 -6.39
CA GLU A 48 0.28 -0.70 -6.42
C GLU A 48 0.92 -0.84 -5.05
N VAL A 49 0.60 0.10 -4.16
CA VAL A 49 1.06 0.11 -2.78
C VAL A 49 -0.09 0.56 -1.90
N PHE A 50 -0.25 -0.11 -0.76
CA PHE A 50 -1.24 0.20 0.24
C PHE A 50 -0.56 0.60 1.55
N VAL A 51 -0.90 1.76 2.09
CA VAL A 51 -0.51 2.17 3.44
C VAL A 51 -1.73 2.01 4.33
N LEU A 52 -1.58 1.22 5.38
CA LEU A 52 -2.66 0.69 6.20
C LEU A 52 -2.39 1.06 7.66
N ASP A 53 -3.23 1.88 8.26
CA ASP A 53 -3.09 2.21 9.67
C ASP A 53 -3.84 1.19 10.55
N ASP A 54 -3.13 0.59 11.52
CA ASP A 54 -3.66 -0.43 12.43
C ASP A 54 -4.84 0.04 13.28
N GLU A 55 -4.90 1.32 13.63
CA GLU A 55 -6.01 1.93 14.38
C GLU A 55 -7.27 2.06 13.53
N THR A 56 -7.13 2.00 12.20
CA THR A 56 -8.24 2.21 11.24
C THR A 56 -8.80 0.95 10.65
N ILE A 57 -8.05 -0.14 10.79
CA ILE A 57 -8.34 -1.40 10.16
C ILE A 57 -8.73 -2.38 11.23
N ASP A 58 -9.98 -2.84 11.15
CA ASP A 58 -10.40 -4.00 11.91
C ASP A 58 -9.87 -5.26 11.22
N PHE A 59 -8.70 -5.73 11.65
CA PHE A 59 -8.09 -6.96 11.16
C PHE A 59 -8.97 -8.20 11.39
N ASN A 60 -9.93 -8.15 12.31
CA ASN A 60 -10.91 -9.23 12.51
C ASN A 60 -12.07 -9.18 11.50
N ALA A 61 -12.36 -8.00 10.94
CA ALA A 61 -13.38 -7.81 9.91
C ALA A 61 -12.84 -8.04 8.48
N LEU A 62 -11.52 -7.91 8.30
CA LEU A 62 -10.85 -8.24 7.04
C LEU A 62 -10.99 -9.73 6.70
N PRO A 63 -11.07 -10.09 5.40
CA PRO A 63 -10.99 -11.48 4.99
C PRO A 63 -9.67 -12.07 5.50
N THR A 64 -9.78 -13.16 6.27
CA THR A 64 -8.70 -13.86 6.98
C THR A 64 -7.70 -14.54 6.03
N THR A 65 -7.94 -14.46 4.73
CA THR A 65 -7.12 -15.01 3.68
C THR A 65 -6.19 -13.93 3.12
N ALA A 66 -4.88 -14.11 3.32
CA ALA A 66 -3.82 -13.25 2.77
C ALA A 66 -3.92 -12.96 1.27
N ALA A 67 -4.70 -13.77 0.53
CA ALA A 67 -4.98 -13.63 -0.89
C ALA A 67 -5.87 -12.42 -1.24
N ASP A 68 -6.67 -11.91 -0.30
CA ASP A 68 -7.54 -10.75 -0.51
C ASP A 68 -6.88 -9.42 -0.13
N LEU A 69 -5.72 -9.50 0.54
CA LEU A 69 -4.94 -8.32 0.89
C LEU A 69 -3.89 -8.06 -0.19
N PRO A 70 -3.72 -6.81 -0.62
CA PRO A 70 -2.77 -6.46 -1.68
C PRO A 70 -1.33 -6.83 -1.28
N ALA A 71 -0.58 -7.38 -2.24
CA ALA A 71 0.75 -7.95 -2.00
C ALA A 71 1.76 -6.91 -1.48
N ASN A 72 1.71 -5.69 -2.02
CA ASN A 72 2.59 -4.59 -1.64
C ASN A 72 1.86 -3.68 -0.66
N ARG A 73 2.10 -3.89 0.63
CA ARG A 73 1.47 -3.10 1.70
C ARG A 73 2.44 -2.73 2.81
N VAL A 74 2.17 -1.59 3.42
CA VAL A 74 2.81 -1.06 4.60
C VAL A 74 1.76 -0.95 5.69
N VAL A 75 1.99 -1.56 6.85
CA VAL A 75 1.11 -1.44 8.02
C VAL A 75 1.78 -0.51 9.03
N LEU A 76 1.11 0.58 9.37
CA LEU A 76 1.52 1.52 10.40
C LEU A 76 0.98 1.05 11.75
N GLY A 77 1.86 0.81 12.70
CA GLY A 77 1.51 0.41 14.06
C GLY A 77 1.96 -1.01 14.41
N THR A 78 1.09 -1.76 15.11
CA THR A 78 1.47 -3.01 15.76
C THR A 78 1.44 -4.19 14.78
N PRO A 79 2.46 -5.07 14.79
CA PRO A 79 2.42 -6.29 14.00
C PRO A 79 1.19 -7.12 14.37
N HIS A 80 0.36 -7.45 13.39
CA HIS A 80 -0.84 -8.25 13.60
C HIS A 80 -0.67 -9.63 12.93
N PRO A 81 -0.87 -10.75 13.65
CA PRO A 81 -0.61 -12.09 13.11
C PRO A 81 -1.52 -12.46 11.93
N ALA A 82 -2.67 -11.79 11.78
CA ALA A 82 -3.57 -11.98 10.63
C ALA A 82 -3.04 -11.37 9.33
N VAL A 83 -2.05 -10.48 9.41
CA VAL A 83 -1.43 -9.86 8.25
C VAL A 83 -0.16 -10.65 7.94
N ASN A 84 -0.21 -11.39 6.83
CA ASN A 84 0.82 -12.33 6.36
C ASN A 84 2.26 -11.74 6.41
N GLU A 85 3.27 -12.62 6.48
CA GLU A 85 4.72 -12.32 6.59
C GLU A 85 5.27 -11.37 5.51
N THR A 86 4.53 -11.12 4.44
CA THR A 86 4.93 -10.26 3.32
C THR A 86 4.58 -8.78 3.50
N ALA A 87 3.95 -8.38 4.61
CA ALA A 87 3.67 -6.97 4.88
C ALA A 87 4.88 -6.25 5.47
N ASN A 88 5.14 -5.02 5.00
CA ASN A 88 6.13 -4.15 5.63
C ASN A 88 5.49 -3.48 6.84
N TYR A 89 6.06 -3.66 8.02
CA TYR A 89 5.53 -3.04 9.24
C TYR A 89 6.36 -1.82 9.61
N LEU A 90 5.68 -0.75 9.99
CA LEU A 90 6.29 0.47 10.48
C LEU A 90 5.66 0.83 11.84
N PRO A 91 6.34 0.57 12.96
CA PRO A 91 5.77 0.78 14.29
C PRO A 91 5.58 2.27 14.60
N LYS A 92 4.51 2.61 15.33
CA LYS A 92 4.27 3.96 15.86
C LYS A 92 5.07 4.17 17.17
N PRO A 93 5.66 5.36 17.42
CA PRO A 93 5.73 6.51 16.51
C PRO A 93 6.73 6.27 15.37
N PHE A 94 6.36 6.63 14.15
CA PHE A 94 7.21 6.49 12.96
C PHE A 94 7.65 7.85 12.43
N GLN A 95 8.70 7.86 11.61
CA GLN A 95 9.13 9.04 10.87
C GLN A 95 8.60 8.99 9.44
N TYR A 96 8.12 10.13 8.93
CA TYR A 96 7.63 10.22 7.54
C TYR A 96 8.70 9.85 6.51
N GLU A 97 9.97 10.16 6.78
CA GLU A 97 11.07 9.76 5.90
C GLU A 97 11.18 8.24 5.75
N GLU A 98 10.94 7.50 6.83
CA GLU A 98 11.00 6.03 6.82
C GLU A 98 9.83 5.45 6.03
N LEU A 99 8.61 5.99 6.25
CA LEU A 99 7.43 5.62 5.47
C LEU A 99 7.63 5.88 3.97
N ILE A 100 8.17 7.05 3.61
CA ILE A 100 8.46 7.41 2.23
C ILE A 100 9.44 6.42 1.61
N ARG A 101 10.54 6.09 2.30
CA ARG A 101 11.52 5.12 1.80
C ARG A 101 10.92 3.74 1.56
N VAL A 102 10.10 3.25 2.49
CA VAL A 102 9.44 1.94 2.32
C VAL A 102 8.50 1.96 1.11
N VAL A 103 7.71 3.03 0.95
CA VAL A 103 6.82 3.18 -0.21
C VAL A 103 7.63 3.31 -1.51
N GLU A 104 8.73 4.05 -1.52
CA GLU A 104 9.65 4.15 -2.67
C GLU A 104 10.23 2.78 -3.05
N THR A 105 10.69 2.00 -2.08
CA THR A 105 11.21 0.64 -2.31
C THR A 105 10.14 -0.24 -2.93
N LEU A 106 8.91 -0.24 -2.39
CA LEU A 106 7.81 -1.04 -2.92
C LEU A 106 7.41 -0.63 -4.35
N LEU A 107 7.40 0.66 -4.65
CA LEU A 107 7.16 1.17 -6.00
C LEU A 107 8.29 0.75 -6.96
N ALA A 108 9.55 0.82 -6.51
CA ALA A 108 10.71 0.43 -7.31
C ALA A 108 10.77 -1.08 -7.57
N GLU A 109 10.51 -1.92 -6.58
CA GLU A 109 10.45 -3.39 -6.71
C GLU A 109 9.38 -3.81 -7.70
N ARG A 110 8.25 -3.09 -7.72
CA ARG A 110 7.18 -3.33 -8.69
C ARG A 110 7.60 -2.93 -10.10
N GLU A 111 8.15 -1.73 -10.28
CA GLU A 111 8.65 -1.30 -11.60
C GLU A 111 9.73 -2.25 -12.13
N LEU A 112 10.57 -2.77 -11.24
CA LEU A 112 11.53 -3.83 -11.55
C LEU A 112 10.80 -5.11 -11.98
N ASN A 113 9.84 -5.63 -11.21
CA ASN A 113 9.07 -6.83 -11.56
C ASN A 113 8.27 -6.69 -12.86
N LYS A 114 7.77 -5.50 -13.19
CA LYS A 114 7.18 -5.21 -14.50
C LYS A 114 8.19 -5.26 -15.64
N SER A 115 9.42 -4.84 -15.37
CA SER A 115 10.52 -4.86 -16.34
C SER A 115 11.11 -6.26 -16.53
N VAL A 116 11.01 -7.14 -15.51
CA VAL A 116 11.40 -8.56 -15.57
C VAL A 116 10.24 -9.48 -15.98
N ALA A 117 9.17 -8.95 -16.59
CA ALA A 117 8.19 -9.76 -17.31
C ALA A 117 8.49 -9.76 -18.83
N PRO A 118 9.54 -10.46 -19.32
CA PRO A 118 9.66 -10.72 -20.75
C PRO A 118 8.75 -11.90 -21.11
N GLU A 119 7.99 -11.72 -22.19
CA GLU A 119 7.68 -12.76 -23.18
C GLU A 119 7.47 -14.19 -22.66
N ARG A 120 6.27 -14.50 -22.14
CA ARG A 120 5.72 -15.86 -22.25
C ARG A 120 4.29 -15.83 -22.78
N ARG A 121 4.13 -15.30 -23.98
CA ARG A 121 3.00 -15.61 -24.87
C ARG A 121 3.50 -15.68 -26.31
N ALA A 122 3.90 -16.87 -26.73
CA ALA A 122 3.69 -17.37 -28.09
C ALA A 122 4.07 -18.86 -28.11
N ALA A 123 3.09 -19.72 -27.83
CA ALA A 123 3.00 -21.08 -28.37
C ALA A 123 1.52 -21.48 -28.34
#